data_AF-A0A0M3IL26-F1
#
_entry.id   AF-A0A0M3IL26-F1
#
_cell.length_a   1.000
_cell.length_b   1.000
_cell.length_c   1.000
_cell.angle_alpha   90.00
_cell.angle_beta   90.00
_cell.angle_gamma   90.00
#
_symmetry.space_group_name_H-M   'P 1'
#
loop_
_entity.id
_entity.type
_entity.pdbx_description
1 polymer ?
#
loop_
_entity_poly.entity_id
_entity_poly.type
_entity_poly.pdbx_seq_one_letter_code
_entity_poly.pdbx_strand_id
1 'polypeptide(L)'
;MGSRPKEWMRKCIIWKYFADYFPMTLTKVEDLSTDHNYIIGSHPHGILSFGAFATFCTDGTRFSQLFPGLKSYLVTLNGQFWFPFRRDELMLTGRQFFFVSFL
;
A
#
# COMPACT_ATOMS: atom_id res chain seq x y z
N MET A 1 -13.95 7.48 7.59
CA MET A 1 -13.14 6.69 8.54
C MET A 1 -11.68 6.99 8.25
N GLY A 2 -10.89 7.45 9.23
CA GLY A 2 -9.49 7.80 9.03
C GLY A 2 -8.57 6.62 9.30
N SER A 3 -7.58 6.38 8.42
CA SER A 3 -6.54 5.37 8.62
C SER A 3 -5.63 5.73 9.78
N ARG A 4 -5.20 4.74 10.58
CA ARG A 4 -4.27 4.90 11.71
C ARG A 4 -3.11 3.91 11.56
N PRO A 5 -2.22 4.14 10.57
CA PRO A 5 -1.13 3.21 10.26
C PRO A 5 -0.25 2.98 11.50
N LYS A 6 0.13 1.72 11.72
CA LYS A 6 1.05 1.30 12.77
C LYS A 6 2.31 0.73 12.12
N GLU A 7 3.46 1.33 12.41
CA GLU A 7 4.74 0.93 11.82
C GLU A 7 5.08 -0.55 12.05
N TRP A 8 4.75 -1.10 13.23
CA TRP A 8 4.97 -2.52 13.51
C TRP A 8 4.15 -3.43 12.60
N MET A 9 2.91 -3.04 12.27
CA MET A 9 2.06 -3.81 11.36
C MET A 9 2.58 -3.70 9.93
N ARG A 10 3.01 -2.50 9.51
CA ARG A 10 3.59 -2.27 8.16
C ARG A 10 4.86 -3.06 7.91
N LYS A 11 5.71 -3.19 8.94
CA LYS A 11 6.99 -3.92 8.90
C LYS A 11 6.88 -5.37 9.38
N CYS A 12 5.66 -5.87 9.58
CA CYS A 12 5.43 -7.25 9.99
C CYS A 12 6.05 -8.23 8.98
N ILE A 13 6.71 -9.27 9.48
CA ILE A 13 7.42 -10.27 8.66
C ILE A 13 6.48 -11.01 7.69
N ILE A 14 5.19 -11.09 8.02
CA ILE A 14 4.16 -11.69 7.15
C ILE A 14 4.16 -11.02 5.78
N TRP A 15 4.38 -9.71 5.70
CA TRP A 15 4.42 -9.00 4.42
C TRP A 15 5.64 -9.30 3.57
N LYS A 16 6.77 -9.66 4.20
CA LYS A 16 7.96 -10.13 3.48
C LYS A 16 7.70 -11.49 2.86
N TYR A 17 7.19 -12.44 3.66
CA TYR A 17 6.80 -13.75 3.14
C TYR A 17 5.74 -13.65 2.04
N PHE A 18 4.76 -12.74 2.18
CA PHE A 18 3.76 -12.49 1.16
C PHE A 18 4.38 -11.94 -0.14
N ALA A 19 5.34 -11.01 -0.03
CA ALA A 19 6.09 -10.50 -1.19
C ALA A 19 6.94 -11.58 -1.87
N ASP A 20 7.63 -12.41 -1.08
CA ASP A 20 8.49 -13.49 -1.57
C ASP A 20 7.68 -14.61 -2.25
N TYR A 21 6.46 -14.89 -1.76
CA TYR A 21 5.58 -15.90 -2.33
C TYR A 21 5.04 -15.51 -3.73
N PHE A 22 4.73 -14.23 -3.95
CA PHE A 22 4.20 -13.69 -5.22
C PHE A 22 5.27 -12.98 -6.09
N PRO A 23 6.54 -13.42 -5.99
CA PRO A 23 7.77 -12.69 -6.37
C PRO A 23 7.64 -11.17 -6.60
N MET A 24 7.14 -10.43 -5.61
CA MET A 24 6.90 -9.00 -5.75
C MET A 24 8.17 -8.21 -5.48
N THR A 25 8.79 -7.68 -6.54
CA THR A 25 10.00 -6.86 -6.45
C THR A 25 9.74 -5.42 -6.86
N LEU A 26 10.15 -4.46 -6.03
CA LEU A 26 10.14 -3.04 -6.36
C LEU A 26 11.55 -2.62 -6.82
N THR A 27 11.68 -2.26 -8.10
CA THR A 27 12.93 -1.73 -8.65
C THR A 27 12.82 -0.23 -8.81
N LYS A 28 13.76 0.52 -8.23
CA LYS A 28 13.87 1.96 -8.39
C LYS A 28 14.66 2.28 -9.66
N VAL A 29 14.01 2.96 -10.59
CA VAL A 29 14.65 3.39 -11.86
C VAL A 29 15.27 4.77 -11.71
N GLU A 30 14.60 5.68 -10.99
CA GLU A 30 15.08 7.04 -10.75
C GLU A 30 14.81 7.50 -9.31
N ASP A 31 15.55 8.52 -8.88
CA ASP A 31 15.29 9.23 -7.64
C ASP A 31 14.06 10.13 -7.77
N LEU A 32 13.03 9.81 -6.99
CA LEU A 32 11.85 10.66 -6.86
C LEU A 32 12.12 11.72 -5.78
N SER A 33 12.00 13.00 -6.15
CA SER A 33 12.17 14.12 -5.24
C SER A 33 11.09 14.14 -4.16
N THR A 34 11.40 14.51 -2.92
CA THR A 34 10.38 14.58 -1.85
C THR A 34 9.56 15.87 -1.85
N ASP A 35 9.86 16.81 -2.75
CA ASP A 35 9.23 18.13 -2.83
C ASP A 35 7.93 18.15 -3.67
N HIS A 36 7.62 17.02 -4.32
CA HIS A 36 6.47 16.90 -5.21
C HIS A 36 5.59 15.71 -4.82
N ASN A 37 4.29 15.84 -5.13
CA ASN A 37 3.33 14.75 -4.99
C ASN A 37 3.25 13.96 -6.30
N TYR A 38 3.29 12.64 -6.20
CA TYR A 38 3.21 11.74 -7.35
C TYR A 38 1.94 10.91 -7.32
N ILE A 39 1.32 10.73 -8.48
CA ILE A 39 0.21 9.79 -8.68
C ILE A 39 0.77 8.57 -9.40
N ILE A 40 0.73 7.41 -8.74
CA ILE A 40 1.24 6.15 -9.29
C ILE A 40 0.05 5.32 -9.76
N GLY A 41 0.02 4.99 -11.06
CA GLY A 41 -0.91 4.02 -11.61
C GLY A 41 -0.37 2.60 -11.44
N SER A 42 -1.19 1.68 -10.91
CA SER A 42 -0.86 0.26 -10.79
C SER A 42 -1.78 -0.57 -11.68
N HIS A 43 -1.22 -1.28 -12.67
CA HIS A 43 -1.94 -2.17 -13.58
C HIS A 43 -1.15 -3.47 -13.78
N PRO A 44 -1.79 -4.67 -13.77
CA PRO A 44 -3.23 -4.93 -13.65
C PRO A 44 -3.74 -4.77 -12.21
N HIS A 45 -4.86 -4.06 -12.05
CA HIS A 45 -5.52 -3.91 -10.76
C HIS A 45 -6.49 -5.08 -10.55
N GLY A 46 -6.01 -6.18 -9.98
CA GLY A 46 -6.92 -7.21 -9.48
C GLY A 46 -7.88 -6.62 -8.43
N ILE A 47 -8.98 -7.31 -8.14
CA ILE A 47 -10.02 -6.86 -7.17
C ILE A 47 -9.42 -6.41 -5.81
N LEU A 48 -8.29 -7.00 -5.42
CA LEU A 48 -7.60 -6.76 -4.15
C LEU A 48 -6.28 -5.99 -4.29
N SER A 49 -5.81 -5.72 -5.52
CA SER A 49 -4.55 -5.04 -5.84
C SER A 49 -3.39 -5.42 -4.91
N PHE A 50 -3.18 -6.72 -4.69
CA PHE A 50 -2.23 -7.25 -3.69
C PHE A 50 -0.80 -6.72 -3.87
N GLY A 51 -0.35 -6.50 -5.11
CA GLY A 51 0.95 -5.90 -5.41
C GLY A 51 1.08 -4.45 -4.94
N ALA A 52 0.09 -3.63 -5.25
CA ALA A 52 0.05 -2.24 -4.79
C ALA A 52 -0.09 -2.17 -3.26
N PHE A 53 -0.86 -3.08 -2.66
CA PHE A 53 -0.99 -3.18 -1.21
C PHE A 53 0.34 -3.54 -0.53
N ALA A 54 1.00 -4.60 -0.99
CA ALA A 54 2.27 -5.06 -0.42
C ALA A 54 3.44 -4.07 -0.61
N THR A 55 3.32 -3.18 -1.60
CA THR A 55 4.34 -2.18 -1.92
C THR A 55 4.07 -0.85 -1.23
N PHE A 56 2.85 -0.34 -1.29
CA PHE A 56 2.53 1.02 -0.84
C PHE A 56 1.92 1.07 0.56
N CYS A 57 1.15 0.05 0.96
CA CYS A 57 0.58 -0.01 2.31
C CYS A 57 1.54 -0.67 3.30
N THR A 58 2.24 -1.71 2.89
CA THR A 58 3.19 -2.44 3.75
C THR A 58 4.63 -2.18 3.31
N ASP A 59 5.60 -2.64 4.11
CA ASP A 59 7.03 -2.57 3.79
C ASP A 59 7.56 -3.91 3.26
N GLY A 60 6.69 -4.73 2.65
CA GLY A 60 7.03 -6.05 2.13
C GLY A 60 8.08 -5.99 1.02
N THR A 61 7.94 -5.03 0.10
CA THR A 61 8.88 -4.80 -1.01
C THR A 61 9.96 -3.76 -0.69
N ARG A 62 10.09 -3.36 0.58
CA ARG A 62 11.09 -2.39 1.07
C ARG A 62 10.93 -0.97 0.51
N PHE A 63 9.70 -0.57 0.19
CA PHE A 63 9.39 0.78 -0.33
C PHE A 63 9.96 1.88 0.55
N SER A 64 9.85 1.76 1.88
CA SER A 64 10.36 2.79 2.80
C SER A 64 11.88 2.95 2.77
N GLN A 65 12.61 1.92 2.31
CA GLN A 65 14.06 1.91 2.18
C GLN A 65 14.50 2.48 0.83
N LEU A 66 13.75 2.20 -0.24
CA LEU A 66 14.04 2.69 -1.60
C LEU A 66 13.69 4.18 -1.78
N PHE A 67 12.64 4.62 -1.08
CA PHE A 67 12.11 5.98 -1.17
C PHE A 67 11.98 6.62 0.22
N PRO A 68 13.11 6.90 0.90
CA PRO A 68 13.09 7.52 2.21
C PRO A 68 12.45 8.92 2.13
N GLY A 69 11.51 9.19 3.05
CA GLY A 69 10.80 10.47 3.11
C GLY A 69 9.51 10.55 2.29
N LEU A 70 9.32 9.66 1.30
CA LEU A 70 8.06 9.61 0.56
C LEU A 70 6.97 8.90 1.37
N LYS A 71 5.78 9.52 1.36
CA LYS A 71 4.60 9.05 2.07
C LYS A 71 3.63 8.45 1.05
N SER A 72 3.57 7.13 0.98
CA SER A 72 2.62 6.42 0.13
C SER A 72 1.20 6.46 0.72
N TYR A 73 0.23 6.66 -0.18
CA TYR A 73 -1.20 6.52 0.08
C TYR A 73 -1.78 5.61 -0.99
N LEU A 74 -2.60 4.65 -0.58
CA LEU A 74 -3.30 3.76 -1.51
C LEU A 74 -4.78 4.17 -1.57
N VAL A 75 -5.36 4.08 -2.75
CA VAL A 75 -6.80 4.21 -2.97
C VAL A 75 -7.33 2.83 -3.29
N THR A 76 -8.43 2.43 -2.65
CA THR A 76 -9.05 1.12 -2.86
C THR A 76 -10.57 1.22 -2.92
N LEU A 77 -11.21 0.24 -3.53
CA LEU A 77 -12.66 0.15 -3.64
C LEU A 77 -13.34 0.02 -2.27
N ASN A 78 -14.50 0.64 -2.11
CA ASN A 78 -15.29 0.60 -0.87
C ASN A 78 -15.62 -0.81 -0.38
N GLY A 79 -15.82 -1.77 -1.30
CA GLY A 79 -16.09 -3.17 -0.96
C GLY A 79 -15.00 -3.82 -0.11
N GLN A 80 -13.76 -3.33 -0.17
CA GLN A 80 -12.67 -3.83 0.67
C GLN A 80 -12.87 -3.55 2.17
N PHE A 81 -13.66 -2.54 2.53
CA PHE A 81 -13.97 -2.21 3.92
C PHE A 81 -15.17 -2.96 4.48
N TRP A 82 -15.91 -3.69 3.63
CA TRP A 82 -17.10 -4.44 4.06
C TRP A 82 -16.72 -5.81 4.61
N PHE A 83 -15.57 -6.35 4.22
CA PHE A 83 -15.08 -7.62 4.74
C PHE A 83 -14.58 -7.47 6.19
N PRO A 84 -15.01 -8.34 7.11
CA PRO A 84 -14.49 -8.37 8.47
C PRO A 84 -12.99 -8.66 8.45
N PHE A 85 -12.24 -8.10 9.41
CA PHE A 85 -10.76 -8.15 9.52
C PHE A 85 -9.99 -7.40 8.42
N ARG A 86 -10.39 -7.48 7.15
CA ARG A 86 -9.77 -6.76 6.02
C ARG A 86 -9.77 -5.25 6.26
N ARG A 87 -10.88 -4.72 6.77
CA ARG A 87 -11.00 -3.31 7.15
C ARG A 87 -9.93 -2.90 8.16
N ASP A 88 -9.77 -3.65 9.24
CA ASP A 88 -8.85 -3.28 10.32
C ASP A 88 -7.39 -3.47 9.90
N GLU A 89 -7.10 -4.52 9.13
CA GLU A 89 -5.82 -4.70 8.45
C GLU A 89 -5.46 -3.47 7.61
N LEU A 90 -6.35 -3.06 6.69
CA LEU A 90 -6.15 -1.90 5.83
C LEU A 90 -5.92 -0.61 6.63
N MET A 91 -6.69 -0.40 7.71
CA MET A 91 -6.56 0.78 8.58
C MET A 91 -5.24 0.80 9.38
N LEU A 92 -4.67 -0.37 9.68
CA LEU A 92 -3.43 -0.53 10.44
C LEU A 92 -2.18 -0.54 9.54
N THR A 93 -2.28 -1.01 8.30
CA THR A 93 -1.15 -1.05 7.37
C THR A 93 -1.00 0.26 6.57
N GLY A 94 -2.08 0.76 5.96
CA GLY A 94 -1.97 1.82 4.96
C GLY A 94 -2.52 3.15 5.42
N ARG A 95 -2.05 4.25 4.83
CA ARG A 95 -2.83 5.49 4.78
C ARG A 95 -3.72 5.43 3.56
N GLN A 96 -5.01 5.20 3.78
CA GLN A 96 -5.96 5.03 2.68
C GLN A 96 -6.72 6.32 2.45
N PHE A 97 -6.75 6.77 1.18
CA PHE A 97 -7.73 7.77 0.77
C PHE A 97 -9.01 7.05 0.31
N PHE A 98 -10.13 7.47 0.88
CA PHE A 98 -11.46 6.98 0.53
C PHE A 98 -11.96 7.76 -0.68
N PHE A 99 -12.10 7.11 -1.84
CA PHE A 99 -12.66 7.74 -3.03
C PHE A 99 -14.12 7.27 -3.16
N VAL A 100 -15.07 8.16 -2.86
CA VAL A 100 -16.48 7.94 -3.23
C VAL A 100 -16.69 8.59 -4.58
N SER A 101 -16.68 7.78 -5.63
CA SER A 101 -17.41 8.14 -6.85
C SER A 101 -18.33 6.97 -7.18
N PHE A 102 -19.57 7.06 -6.69
CA PHE A 102 -20.72 6.62 -7.43
C PHE A 102 -21.21 7.82 -8.23
N LEU A 103 -20.87 7.86 -9.51
CA LEU A 103 -21.72 8.43 -10.54
C LEU A 103 -21.85 7.35 -11.61
#